data_AF-A4ETS7-F1
#
_entry.id   AF-A4ETS7-F1
#
_cell.length_a   1.000
_cell.length_b   1.000
_cell.length_c   1.000
_cell.angle_alpha   90.00
_cell.angle_beta   90.00
_cell.angle_gamma   90.00
#
_symmetry.space_group_name_H-M   'P 1'
#
loop_
_entity.id
_entity.type
_entity.pdbx_description
1 polymer ?
#
loop_
_entity_poly.entity_id
_entity_poly.type
_entity_poly.pdbx_seq_one_letter_code
_entity_poly.pdbx_strand_id
1 'polypeptide(L)'
;MTLIPGGRYGDDMEKKKVSRQQVYTLVVQIGRKEGDGLPEGATGAALMVYASGVDEAEAVRETVAILKQADTAPLDVTGYGTLAEREAEGHEIGDDERDLMQRALDENAVIVAQMTPFFDGQEATLH
;
A
#
# COMPACT_ATOMS: atom_id res chain seq x y z
N MET A 1 -32.52 -52.84 -1.49
CA MET A 1 -31.07 -52.77 -1.78
C MET A 1 -30.96 -52.09 -3.13
N THR A 2 -30.85 -50.76 -3.19
CA THR A 2 -29.59 -50.06 -2.92
C THR A 2 -29.85 -48.66 -2.35
N LEU A 3 -29.31 -48.43 -1.15
CA LEU A 3 -28.97 -47.12 -0.60
C LEU A 3 -27.53 -46.80 -1.05
N ILE A 4 -27.31 -45.65 -1.67
CA ILE A 4 -26.03 -44.92 -1.54
C ILE A 4 -26.35 -43.42 -1.41
N PRO A 5 -25.77 -42.71 -0.43
CA PRO A 5 -26.13 -41.33 -0.06
C PRO A 5 -25.08 -40.29 -0.49
N GLY A 6 -25.49 -39.02 -0.54
CA GLY A 6 -24.72 -37.86 -0.05
C GLY A 6 -23.56 -37.30 -0.90
N GLY A 7 -23.54 -35.96 -1.03
CA GLY A 7 -22.32 -35.21 -1.30
C GLY A 7 -22.52 -33.93 -2.14
N ARG A 8 -22.91 -32.83 -1.49
CA ARG A 8 -22.60 -31.46 -1.96
C ARG A 8 -21.08 -31.27 -1.91
N TYR A 9 -20.49 -30.63 -2.92
CA TYR A 9 -19.30 -29.75 -2.89
C TYR A 9 -19.13 -29.35 -4.38
N GLY A 10 -19.48 -28.13 -4.83
CA GLY A 10 -18.99 -26.86 -4.32
C GLY A 10 -17.57 -26.68 -4.82
N ASP A 11 -17.40 -26.05 -5.97
CA ASP A 11 -16.40 -24.99 -6.17
C ASP A 11 -16.64 -24.36 -7.55
N ASP A 12 -17.41 -23.29 -7.53
CA ASP A 12 -17.42 -22.23 -8.52
C ASP A 12 -16.00 -21.70 -8.65
N MET A 13 -15.14 -22.42 -9.37
CA MET A 13 -13.87 -21.89 -9.83
C MET A 13 -14.17 -20.94 -11.01
N GLU A 14 -14.95 -19.89 -10.73
CA GLU A 14 -14.72 -18.60 -11.31
C GLU A 14 -13.21 -18.41 -11.21
N LYS A 15 -12.55 -18.56 -12.35
CA LYS A 15 -11.21 -18.04 -12.55
C LYS A 15 -11.35 -16.55 -12.24
N LYS A 16 -11.22 -16.17 -10.97
CA LYS A 16 -10.89 -14.83 -10.53
C LYS A 16 -9.78 -14.47 -11.49
N LYS A 17 -10.09 -13.59 -12.44
CA LYS A 17 -9.09 -13.06 -13.37
C LYS A 17 -7.94 -12.74 -12.44
N VAL A 18 -6.80 -13.39 -12.61
CA VAL A 18 -5.62 -13.05 -11.84
C VAL A 18 -5.43 -11.59 -12.16
N SER A 19 -5.92 -10.73 -11.26
CA SER A 19 -5.82 -9.30 -11.42
C SER A 19 -4.33 -9.11 -11.50
N ARG A 20 -3.85 -8.69 -12.66
CA ARG A 20 -2.41 -8.42 -12.83
C ARG A 20 -1.96 -7.34 -11.83
N GLN A 21 -2.94 -6.61 -11.31
CA GLN A 21 -2.84 -5.72 -10.17
C GLN A 21 -2.36 -6.46 -8.94
N GLN A 22 -1.20 -6.04 -8.47
CA GLN A 22 -0.60 -6.44 -7.22
C GLN A 22 -0.54 -5.20 -6.32
N VAL A 23 -0.48 -5.44 -5.01
CA VAL A 23 -0.24 -4.38 -4.04
C VAL A 23 1.26 -4.22 -3.86
N TYR A 24 1.74 -3.01 -4.11
CA TYR A 24 3.11 -2.63 -3.89
C TYR A 24 3.20 -1.80 -2.63
N THR A 25 4.20 -2.09 -1.81
CA THR A 25 4.52 -1.21 -0.69
C THR A 25 5.54 -0.19 -1.17
N LEU A 26 5.13 1.07 -1.17
CA LEU A 26 5.95 2.21 -1.58
C LEU A 26 6.17 3.11 -0.37
N VAL A 27 7.39 3.56 -0.16
CA VAL A 27 7.67 4.64 0.78
C VAL A 27 7.95 5.89 -0.01
N VAL A 28 7.12 6.90 0.17
CA VAL A 28 7.23 8.19 -0.50
C VAL A 28 7.70 9.21 0.50
N GLN A 29 8.82 9.85 0.21
CA GLN A 29 9.30 10.99 0.96
C GLN A 29 8.71 12.25 0.35
N ILE A 30 7.98 13.02 1.15
CA ILE A 30 7.44 14.32 0.77
C ILE A 30 8.18 15.45 1.48
N GLY A 31 8.37 16.57 0.80
CA GLY A 31 8.94 17.78 1.35
C GLY A 31 7.86 18.73 1.87
N ARG A 32 8.24 19.68 2.72
CA ARG A 32 7.32 20.74 3.17
C ARG A 32 6.96 21.67 2.00
N LYS A 33 5.68 21.73 1.67
CA LYS A 33 5.08 22.75 0.82
C LYS A 33 3.84 23.35 1.54
N GLU A 34 3.27 24.41 0.99
CA GLU A 34 2.04 24.99 1.49
C GLU A 34 0.85 24.11 1.08
N GLY A 35 0.09 23.64 2.07
CA GLY A 35 -1.10 22.80 1.84
C GLY A 35 -0.88 21.29 1.95
N ASP A 36 0.35 20.82 2.21
CA ASP A 36 0.68 19.39 2.28
C ASP A 36 0.03 18.62 3.45
N GLY A 37 -0.65 19.33 4.36
CA GLY A 37 -1.27 18.72 5.54
C GLY A 37 -0.28 18.24 6.61
N LEU A 38 1.02 18.58 6.47
CA LEU A 38 2.04 18.25 7.45
C LEU A 38 1.84 19.04 8.76
N PRO A 39 2.19 18.44 9.92
CA PRO A 39 2.11 19.12 11.21
C PRO A 39 3.04 20.34 11.27
N GLU A 40 2.69 21.32 12.12
CA GLU A 40 3.48 22.54 12.27
C GLU A 40 4.92 22.22 12.70
N GLY A 41 5.89 22.86 12.03
CA GLY A 41 7.32 22.63 12.27
C GLY A 41 7.94 21.46 11.49
N ALA A 42 7.14 20.67 10.75
CA ALA A 42 7.69 19.61 9.92
C ALA A 42 8.38 20.15 8.65
N THR A 43 9.54 19.60 8.31
CA THR A 43 10.29 19.87 7.08
C THR A 43 9.97 18.89 5.95
N GLY A 44 9.30 17.79 6.26
CA GLY A 44 8.85 16.77 5.33
C GLY A 44 8.16 15.62 6.04
N ALA A 45 7.89 14.52 5.34
CA ALA A 45 7.47 13.26 5.95
C ALA A 45 7.81 12.07 5.06
N ALA A 46 7.98 10.90 5.67
CA ALA A 46 7.90 9.62 4.97
C ALA A 46 6.47 9.07 5.07
N LEU A 47 5.87 8.77 3.93
CA LEU A 47 4.58 8.10 3.83
C LEU A 47 4.82 6.68 3.38
N MET A 48 4.47 5.70 4.22
CA MET A 48 4.32 4.33 3.76
C MET A 48 2.95 4.18 3.12
N VAL A 49 2.94 3.73 1.88
CA VAL A 49 1.77 3.71 1.02
C VAL A 49 1.63 2.34 0.38
N TYR A 50 0.43 1.80 0.41
CA TYR A 50 0.05 0.62 -0.36
C TYR A 50 -0.65 1.10 -1.63
N ALA A 51 0.00 0.84 -2.76
CA ALA A 51 -0.50 1.23 -4.07
C ALA A 51 -0.80 -0.03 -4.88
N SER A 52 -2.01 -0.13 -5.41
CA SER A 52 -2.31 -1.16 -6.40
C SER A 52 -1.77 -0.75 -7.77
N GLY A 53 -1.12 -1.67 -8.47
CA GLY A 53 -0.65 -1.44 -9.83
C GLY A 53 -0.35 -2.74 -10.56
N VAL A 54 -0.33 -2.71 -11.89
CA VAL A 54 0.07 -3.87 -12.70
C VAL A 54 1.57 -4.17 -12.54
N ASP A 55 2.37 -3.11 -12.42
CA ASP A 55 3.80 -3.14 -12.18
C ASP A 55 4.20 -2.01 -11.22
N GLU A 56 5.41 -2.11 -10.66
CA GLU A 56 5.91 -1.13 -9.70
C GLU A 56 6.00 0.27 -10.31
N ALA A 57 6.43 0.38 -11.58
CA ALA A 57 6.57 1.67 -12.24
C ALA A 57 5.22 2.35 -12.50
N GLU A 58 4.16 1.58 -12.76
CA GLU A 58 2.78 2.07 -12.80
C GLU A 58 2.33 2.55 -11.42
N ALA A 59 2.50 1.74 -10.37
CA ALA A 59 2.12 2.10 -9.01
C ALA A 59 2.83 3.39 -8.52
N VAL A 60 4.12 3.54 -8.83
CA VAL A 60 4.91 4.74 -8.52
C VAL A 60 4.36 5.96 -9.26
N ARG A 61 4.06 5.84 -10.56
CA ARG A 61 3.55 6.95 -11.37
C ARG A 61 2.18 7.43 -10.87
N GLU A 62 1.27 6.51 -10.59
CA GLU A 62 -0.06 6.83 -10.07
C GLU A 62 0.03 7.47 -8.68
N THR A 63 0.87 6.92 -7.80
CA THR A 63 1.09 7.47 -6.45
C THR A 63 1.61 8.91 -6.52
N VAL A 64 2.60 9.18 -7.37
CA VAL A 64 3.13 10.54 -7.56
C VAL A 64 2.07 11.48 -8.14
N ALA A 65 1.24 11.01 -9.08
CA ALA A 65 0.17 11.81 -9.65
C ALA A 65 -0.88 12.20 -8.60
N ILE A 66 -1.31 11.26 -7.76
CA ILE A 66 -2.29 11.48 -6.68
C ILE A 66 -1.71 12.43 -5.62
N LEU A 67 -0.47 12.21 -5.20
CA LEU A 67 0.20 13.07 -4.22
C LEU A 67 0.32 14.52 -4.71
N LYS A 68 0.63 14.72 -6.00
CA LYS A 68 0.65 16.06 -6.60
C LYS A 68 -0.72 16.72 -6.65
N GLN A 69 -1.79 15.94 -6.89
CA GLN A 69 -3.17 16.44 -6.85
C GLN A 69 -3.60 16.81 -5.42
N ALA A 70 -3.07 16.12 -4.41
CA ALA A 70 -3.27 16.42 -2.99
C ALA A 70 -2.40 17.58 -2.47
N ASP A 71 -1.85 18.41 -3.37
CA ASP A 71 -0.97 19.52 -3.06
C ASP A 71 0.32 19.14 -2.29
N THR A 72 0.71 17.87 -2.29
CA THR A 72 1.97 17.45 -1.64
C THR A 72 3.19 17.56 -2.59
N ALA A 73 4.38 17.67 -2.02
CA ALA A 73 5.65 17.70 -2.78
C ALA A 73 6.44 16.37 -2.67
N PRO A 74 6.15 15.35 -3.51
CA PRO A 74 6.94 14.11 -3.53
C PRO A 74 8.38 14.38 -3.98
N LEU A 75 9.34 14.00 -3.13
CA LEU A 75 10.78 14.15 -3.33
C LEU A 75 11.40 12.87 -3.87
N ASP A 76 11.09 11.75 -3.23
CA ASP A 76 11.69 10.45 -3.51
C ASP A 76 10.65 9.33 -3.29
N VAL A 77 10.71 8.30 -4.13
CA VAL A 77 9.81 7.14 -4.05
C VAL A 77 10.64 5.88 -4.06
N THR A 78 10.54 5.12 -2.97
CA THR A 78 11.22 3.83 -2.80
C THR A 78 10.21 2.70 -2.83
N GLY A 79 10.37 1.75 -3.75
CA GLY A 79 9.60 0.51 -3.79
C GLY A 79 10.20 -0.57 -2.89
N TYR A 80 9.36 -1.23 -2.10
CA TYR A 80 9.71 -2.37 -1.25
C TYR A 80 9.10 -3.67 -1.77
N GLY A 81 8.76 -3.73 -3.05
CA GLY A 81 8.16 -4.91 -3.67
C GLY A 81 6.69 -5.13 -3.29
N THR A 82 6.22 -6.34 -3.60
CA THR A 82 4.82 -6.75 -3.40
C THR A 82 4.60 -7.36 -2.02
N LEU A 83 3.33 -7.48 -1.61
CA LEU A 83 2.96 -8.24 -0.41
C LEU A 83 3.63 -9.63 -0.39
N ALA A 84 3.57 -10.37 -1.50
CA ALA A 84 4.13 -11.72 -1.59
C ALA A 84 5.66 -11.75 -1.43
N GLU A 85 6.37 -10.74 -1.95
CA GLU A 85 7.83 -10.62 -1.79
C GLU A 85 8.17 -10.39 -0.31
N ARG A 86 7.46 -9.48 0.36
CA ARG A 86 7.68 -9.21 1.79
C ARG A 86 7.36 -10.42 2.67
N GLU A 87 6.29 -11.15 2.37
CA GLU A 87 5.97 -12.40 3.06
C GLU A 87 7.08 -13.46 2.83
N ALA A 88 7.65 -13.52 1.63
CA ALA A 88 8.75 -14.43 1.31
C ALA A 88 10.06 -14.04 2.02
N GLU A 89 10.29 -12.74 2.24
CA GLU A 89 11.40 -12.22 3.05
C GLU A 89 11.20 -12.44 4.56
N GLY A 90 10.04 -12.96 4.98
CA GLY A 90 9.72 -13.27 6.36
C GLY A 90 9.22 -12.07 7.17
N HIS A 91 8.74 -11.01 6.51
CA HIS A 91 8.06 -9.92 7.18
C HIS A 91 6.69 -10.39 7.67
N GLU A 92 6.44 -10.24 8.98
CA GLU A 92 5.12 -10.44 9.55
C GLU A 92 4.23 -9.25 9.18
N ILE A 93 3.20 -9.49 8.37
CA ILE A 93 2.24 -8.49 7.95
C ILE A 93 0.94 -8.80 8.66
N GLY A 94 0.55 -7.92 9.59
CA GLY A 94 -0.64 -8.09 10.40
C GLY A 94 -1.92 -8.10 9.56
N ASP A 95 -3.01 -8.63 10.13
CA ASP A 95 -4.31 -8.68 9.44
C ASP A 95 -4.81 -7.27 9.05
N ASP A 96 -4.56 -6.25 9.86
CA ASP A 96 -4.89 -4.85 9.56
C ASP A 96 -4.13 -4.31 8.33
N GLU A 97 -2.83 -4.59 8.21
CA GLU A 97 -2.04 -4.20 7.03
C GLU A 97 -2.52 -4.94 5.78
N ARG A 98 -2.83 -6.24 5.91
CA ARG A 98 -3.40 -7.01 4.82
C ARG A 98 -4.76 -6.47 4.37
N ASP A 99 -5.62 -6.03 5.30
CA ASP A 99 -6.90 -5.42 4.97
C ASP A 99 -6.69 -4.10 4.20
N LEU A 100 -5.78 -3.23 4.67
CA LEU A 100 -5.43 -2.00 3.96
C LEU A 100 -4.88 -2.30 2.55
N MET A 101 -4.02 -3.30 2.42
CA MET A 101 -3.48 -3.72 1.13
C MET A 101 -4.57 -4.27 0.21
N GLN A 102 -5.48 -5.09 0.74
CA GLN A 102 -6.59 -5.65 -0.02
C GLN A 102 -7.56 -4.56 -0.46
N ARG A 103 -7.83 -3.56 0.39
CA ARG A 103 -8.64 -2.39 0.03
C ARG A 103 -7.99 -1.56 -1.07
N ALA A 104 -6.68 -1.35 -1.01
CA ALA A 104 -5.95 -0.66 -2.08
C ALA A 104 -6.13 -1.40 -3.41
N LEU A 105 -6.08 -2.75 -3.40
CA LEU A 105 -6.32 -3.57 -4.59
C LEU A 105 -7.77 -3.52 -5.09
N ASP A 106 -8.74 -3.65 -4.20
CA ASP A 106 -10.17 -3.70 -4.55
C ASP A 106 -10.67 -2.35 -5.09
N GLU A 107 -10.24 -1.26 -4.47
CA GLU A 107 -10.64 0.10 -4.84
C GLU A 107 -9.74 0.72 -5.93
N ASN A 108 -8.69 0.01 -6.38
CA ASN A 108 -7.63 0.52 -7.24
C ASN A 108 -7.07 1.86 -6.71
N ALA A 109 -6.83 1.91 -5.40
CA ALA A 109 -6.52 3.12 -4.67
C ALA A 109 -5.10 3.13 -4.12
N VAL A 110 -4.67 4.33 -3.70
CA VAL A 110 -3.41 4.58 -3.02
C VAL A 110 -3.74 4.87 -1.56
N ILE A 111 -3.36 3.96 -0.67
CA ILE A 111 -3.70 4.02 0.76
C ILE A 111 -2.45 4.30 1.58
N VAL A 112 -2.47 5.35 2.39
CA VAL A 112 -1.39 5.67 3.33
C VAL A 112 -1.54 4.79 4.57
N ALA A 113 -0.58 3.90 4.79
CA ALA A 113 -0.54 2.98 5.93
C ALA A 113 0.07 3.64 7.16
N GLN A 114 1.14 4.41 6.97
CA GLN A 114 1.85 5.10 8.03
C GLN A 114 2.37 6.44 7.50
N MET A 115 2.29 7.48 8.34
CA MET A 115 2.88 8.79 8.07
C MET A 115 3.86 9.12 9.19
N THR A 116 5.12 9.37 8.82
CA THR A 116 6.22 9.68 9.72
C THR A 116 6.78 11.06 9.39
N PRO A 117 6.34 12.13 10.07
CA PRO A 117 6.81 13.49 9.81
C PRO A 117 8.27 13.69 10.25
N PHE A 118 8.99 14.50 9.48
CA PHE A 118 10.36 14.94 9.76
C PHE A 118 10.34 16.34 10.37
N PHE A 119 11.03 16.55 11.50
CA PHE A 119 11.15 17.83 12.17
C PHE A 119 12.62 18.23 12.28
N ASP A 120 12.96 19.47 11.95
CA ASP A 120 14.33 19.99 12.10
C ASP A 120 14.65 20.12 13.59
N GLY A 121 15.47 19.22 14.13
CA GLY A 121 15.93 19.25 15.53
C GLY A 121 15.32 18.21 16.48
N GLN A 122 14.52 17.25 16.01
CA GLN A 122 14.10 16.11 16.82
C GLN A 122 14.48 14.81 16.13
N GLU A 123 15.43 14.07 16.72
CA GLU A 123 15.66 12.67 16.40
C GLU A 123 14.30 11.95 16.51
N ALA A 124 13.84 11.35 15.41
CA ALA A 124 12.60 10.59 15.38
C ALA A 124 12.70 9.47 16.43
N THR A 125 12.17 9.73 17.62
CA THR A 125 12.03 8.70 18.65
C THR A 125 10.93 7.79 18.16
N LEU A 126 11.30 6.70 17.47
CA LEU A 126 10.46 5.53 17.36
C LEU A 126 10.13 5.09 18.80
N HIS A 127 8.85 5.12 19.16
CA HIS A 127 8.32 4.40 20.31
C HIS A 127 7.56 3.19 19.81
#